data_AF-A0A1G0HXQ9-F1
#
_entry.id   AF-A0A1G0HXQ9-F1
#
_cell.length_a   1.000
_cell.length_b   1.000
_cell.length_c   1.000
_cell.angle_alpha   90.00
_cell.angle_beta   90.00
_cell.angle_gamma   90.00
#
_symmetry.space_group_name_H-M   'P 1'
#
loop_
_entity.id
_entity.type
_entity.pdbx_description
1 polymer ?
#
loop_
_entity_poly.entity_id
_entity_poly.type
_entity_poly.pdbx_seq_one_letter_code
_entity_poly.pdbx_strand_id
1 'polypeptide(L)' 'MASDSLLDEIDAFLSRPGVSLTETAFGLRAVNDGKFIGEIRKGRRVWPETAARVRKFIAGYQAATIKPPKPRRAA' A
#
# COMPACT_ATOMS: atom_id res chain seq x y z
N MET A 1 -0.21 -22.60 2.68
CA MET A 1 -0.93 -21.42 2.14
C MET A 1 -1.39 -20.57 3.32
N ALA A 2 -0.64 -19.52 3.69
CA ALA A 2 -1.05 -18.56 4.74
C ALA A 2 -0.14 -17.31 4.86
N SER A 3 0.89 -17.15 4.03
CA SER A 3 1.94 -16.15 4.29
C SER A 3 1.66 -14.74 3.76
N ASP A 4 0.61 -14.55 2.95
CA ASP A 4 0.50 -13.34 2.11
C ASP A 4 -0.77 -12.52 2.33
N SER A 5 -1.52 -12.70 3.42
CA SER A 5 -2.77 -11.94 3.63
C SER A 5 -2.57 -10.43 3.50
N LEU A 6 -1.43 -9.89 3.93
CA LEU A 6 -1.15 -8.45 3.78
C LEU A 6 -0.80 -8.06 2.34
N LEU A 7 -0.01 -8.89 1.64
CA LEU A 7 0.36 -8.63 0.24
C LEU A 7 -0.86 -8.73 -0.67
N ASP A 8 -1.72 -9.72 -0.42
CA ASP A 8 -3.01 -9.91 -1.11
C ASP A 8 -3.96 -8.74 -0.83
N GLU A 9 -4.08 -8.28 0.43
CA GLU A 9 -4.85 -7.07 0.78
C GLU A 9 -4.34 -5.83 0.02
N ILE A 10 -3.01 -5.70 -0.14
CA ILE A 10 -2.39 -4.59 -0.88
C ILE A 10 -2.62 -4.74 -2.39
N ASP A 11 -2.42 -5.92 -2.96
CA ASP A 11 -2.60 -6.18 -4.39
C ASP A 11 -4.07 -5.99 -4.81
N ALA A 12 -5.00 -6.53 -4.02
CA ALA A 12 -6.43 -6.31 -4.20
C ALA A 12 -6.81 -4.83 -4.08
N PHE A 13 -6.10 -4.03 -3.28
CA PHE A 13 -6.30 -2.59 -3.20
C PHE A 13 -5.73 -1.85 -4.41
N LEU A 14 -4.54 -2.21 -4.88
CA LEU A 14 -3.90 -1.63 -6.07
C LEU A 14 -4.63 -1.98 -7.36
N SER A 15 -5.28 -3.14 -7.43
CA SER A 15 -6.12 -3.57 -8.56
C SER A 15 -7.47 -2.84 -8.64
N ARG A 16 -7.85 -2.02 -7.64
CA ARG A 16 -9.15 -1.32 -7.66
C ARG A 16 -9.18 -0.19 -8.70
N PRO A 17 -10.22 -0.13 -9.56
CA PRO A 17 -10.38 0.97 -10.49
C PRO A 17 -10.56 2.28 -9.73
N GLY A 18 -9.68 3.25 -9.95
CA GLY A 18 -9.63 4.54 -9.23
C GLY A 18 -8.42 4.71 -8.30
N VAL A 19 -7.67 3.64 -8.03
CA VAL A 19 -6.41 3.70 -7.28
C VAL A 19 -5.24 3.86 -8.26
N SER A 20 -4.85 5.12 -8.53
CA SER A 20 -3.61 5.43 -9.28
C SER A 20 -2.41 5.58 -8.34
N LEU A 21 -2.22 4.63 -7.42
CA LEU A 21 -1.00 4.55 -6.60
C LEU A 21 -0.09 3.44 -7.11
N THR A 22 1.21 3.72 -7.18
CA THR A 22 2.22 2.68 -7.38
C THR A 22 2.61 2.05 -6.05
N GLU A 23 3.17 0.84 -6.08
CA GLU A 23 3.70 0.15 -4.90
C GLU A 23 4.63 1.04 -4.06
N THR A 24 5.48 1.81 -4.73
CA THR A 24 6.40 2.76 -4.08
C THR A 24 5.67 3.92 -3.40
N ALA A 25 4.65 4.49 -4.07
CA ALA A 25 3.87 5.59 -3.51
C ALA A 25 3.02 5.12 -2.32
N PHE A 26 2.45 3.93 -2.41
CA PHE A 26 1.72 3.30 -1.32
C PHE A 26 2.63 3.10 -0.11
N GLY A 27 3.80 2.51 -0.30
CA GLY A 27 4.77 2.28 0.77
C GLY A 27 5.21 3.57 1.47
N LEU A 28 5.54 4.62 0.69
CA LEU A 28 5.88 5.94 1.23
C LEU A 28 4.72 6.57 2.01
N ARG A 29 3.46 6.33 1.62
CA ARG A 29 2.30 6.97 2.27
C ARG A 29 1.77 6.20 3.48
N ALA A 30 1.78 4.87 3.41
CA ALA A 30 1.25 3.99 4.45
C ALA A 30 2.27 3.74 5.57
N VAL A 31 3.55 3.54 5.21
CA VAL A 31 4.58 3.10 6.15
C VAL A 31 5.86 3.96 6.10
N ASN A 32 5.90 4.97 5.23
CA ASN A 32 7.07 5.82 4.95
C ASN A 32 8.27 5.06 4.37
N ASP A 33 8.01 3.94 3.69
CA ASP A 33 9.04 3.10 3.07
C ASP A 33 8.58 2.65 1.68
N GLY A 34 9.21 3.18 0.63
CA GLY A 34 8.82 2.90 -0.76
C GLY A 34 9.29 1.55 -1.30
N LYS A 35 10.14 0.80 -0.57
CA LYS A 35 10.62 -0.53 -0.97
C LYS A 35 9.95 -1.64 -0.18
N PHE A 36 9.12 -1.28 0.78
CA PHE A 36 8.41 -2.19 1.67
C PHE A 36 7.76 -3.36 0.94
N ILE A 37 6.91 -3.12 -0.07
CA ILE A 37 6.21 -4.19 -0.82
C ILE A 37 7.22 -5.15 -1.49
N GLY A 38 8.25 -4.60 -2.12
CA GLY A 38 9.31 -5.39 -2.76
C GLY A 38 10.11 -6.22 -1.76
N GLU A 39 10.27 -5.75 -0.52
CA GLU A 39 10.92 -6.52 0.54
C GLU A 39 10.00 -7.60 1.13
N ILE A 40 8.70 -7.34 1.33
CA ILE A 40 7.74 -8.37 1.76
C ILE A 40 7.71 -9.50 0.73
N ARG A 41 7.68 -9.14 -0.55
CA ARG A 41 7.69 -10.10 -1.66
C ARG A 41 8.95 -10.96 -1.70
N LYS A 42 10.07 -10.45 -1.19
CA LYS A 42 11.32 -11.20 -1.00
C LYS A 42 11.32 -12.10 0.24
N GLY A 43 10.23 -12.13 1.01
CA GLY A 43 10.11 -12.89 2.25
C GLY A 43 10.59 -12.15 3.50
N ARG A 44 10.70 -10.81 3.45
CA ARG A 44 11.05 -10.02 4.65
C ARG A 44 9.93 -10.13 5.68
N ARG A 45 10.31 -10.30 6.95
CA ARG A 45 9.38 -10.34 8.07
C ARG A 45 8.73 -8.96 8.28
N VAL A 46 7.40 -8.92 8.20
CA VAL A 46 6.61 -7.72 8.49
C VAL A 46 6.27 -7.67 9.97
N TRP A 47 6.50 -6.52 10.59
CA TRP A 47 6.10 -6.29 11.97
C TRP A 47 4.60 -6.01 12.04
N PRO A 48 3.90 -6.51 13.08
CA PRO A 48 2.46 -6.31 13.23
C PRO A 48 2.06 -4.83 13.29
N GLU A 49 2.93 -3.96 13.80
CA GLU A 49 2.73 -2.50 13.77
C GLU A 49 2.67 -1.94 12.34
N THR A 50 3.54 -2.44 11.47
CA THR A 50 3.58 -2.05 10.06
C THR A 50 2.34 -2.56 9.33
N ALA A 51 1.93 -3.81 9.60
CA ALA A 51 0.67 -4.35 9.08
C ALA A 51 -0.55 -3.54 9.54
N ALA A 52 -0.57 -3.11 10.81
CA ALA A 52 -1.64 -2.25 11.34
C ALA A 52 -1.67 -0.88 10.65
N ARG A 53 -0.51 -0.27 10.35
CA ARG A 53 -0.44 0.98 9.57
C ARG A 53 -0.98 0.82 8.15
N VAL A 54 -0.59 -0.25 7.46
CA VAL A 54 -1.10 -0.61 6.12
C VAL A 54 -2.62 -0.73 6.16
N ARG A 55 -3.17 -1.50 7.09
CA ARG A 55 -4.63 -1.68 7.25
C ARG A 55 -5.35 -0.38 7.56
N LYS A 56 -4.80 0.45 8.46
CA LYS A 56 -5.33 1.80 8.74
C LYS A 56 -5.32 2.69 7.50
N PHE A 57 -4.27 2.60 6.69
CA PHE A 57 -4.16 3.35 5.45
C PHE A 57 -5.21 2.91 4.43
N ILE A 58 -5.38 1.61 4.20
CA ILE A 58 -6.43 1.06 3.30
C ILE A 58 -7.83 1.48 3.78
N ALA A 59 -8.10 1.35 5.07
CA ALA A 59 -9.38 1.75 5.66
C ALA A 59 -9.65 3.25 5.53
N GLY A 60 -8.64 4.10 5.79
CA GLY A 60 -8.74 5.56 5.65
C GLY A 60 -8.78 6.05 4.21
N TYR A 61 -8.13 5.33 3.28
CA TYR A 61 -8.11 5.69 1.87
C TYR A 61 -9.48 5.49 1.22
N GLN A 62 -10.22 4.42 1.57
CA GLN A 62 -11.60 4.23 1.11
C GLN A 62 -12.53 5.39 1.49
N ALA A 63 -12.29 6.07 2.61
CA ALA A 63 -13.08 7.23 3.03
C ALA A 63 -12.70 8.51 2.26
N ALA A 64 -11.52 8.57 1.63
CA ALA A 64 -10.95 9.78 1.03
C ALA A 64 -11.02 9.82 -0.51
N THR A 65 -11.49 8.77 -1.19
CA THR A 65 -11.48 8.63 -2.66
C THR A 65 -12.43 9.56 -3.44
N ILE A 66 -12.86 10.69 -2.87
CA ILE A 66 -13.61 11.72 -3.62
C ILE A 66 -12.68 12.63 -4.45
N LYS A 67 -11.35 12.59 -4.30
CA LYS A 67 -10.44 13.26 -5.25
C LYS A 67 -9.17 12.46 -5.51
N PRO A 68 -8.85 12.09 -6.76
CA PRO A 68 -7.55 11.54 -7.08
C PRO A 68 -6.49 12.62 -6.85
N PRO A 69 -5.43 12.36 -6.06
CA PRO A 69 -4.30 13.26 -6.02
C PRO A 69 -3.58 13.17 -7.37
N LYS A 70 -3.53 14.29 -8.08
CA LYS A 70 -2.80 14.47 -9.34
C LYS A 70 -1.35 13.96 -9.15
N PRO A 71 -0.83 13.02 -9.96
CA PRO A 71 0.55 12.61 -9.84
C PRO A 71 1.43 13.79 -10.21
N ARG A 72 2.02 14.46 -9.21
CA ARG A 72 3.11 15.41 -9.39
C ARG A 72 4.41 14.62 -9.42
N ARG A 73 4.75 14.08 -10.59
CA ARG A 73 6.15 13.86 -10.96
C ARG A 73 6.37 14.57 -12.29
N ALA A 74 6.83 15.81 -12.17
CA ALA A 74 7.36 16.60 -13.27
C ALA A 74 8.89 16.55 -13.18
N ALA A 75 9.52 16.40 -14.35
CA ALA A 75 10.93 16.61 -14.70
C ALA A 75 11.98 15.73 -14.00
#